data_AF-A0A0F9LK85-F1
#
_entry.id   AF-A0A0F9LK85-F1
#
_cell.length_a   1.000
_cell.length_b   1.000
_cell.length_c   1.000
_cell.angle_alpha   90.00
_cell.angle_beta   90.00
_cell.angle_gamma   90.00
#
_symmetry.space_group_name_H-M   'P 1'
#
loop_
_entity.id
_entity.type
_entity.pdbx_description
1 polymer ?
#
loop_
_entity_poly.entity_id
_entity_poly.type
_entity_poly.pdbx_seq_one_letter_code
_entity_poly.pdbx_strand_id
1 'polypeptide(L)'
;MLIQKNQRISMTLIEEIDIIKKKIDLREWVLEELTIFESKYGMTTKEFKEKWVSNEIPEPEDHKLLEEFLEWEGLSESLQNVENELKEIEKRIKES
;
A
#
# COMPACT_ATOMS: atom_id res chain seq x y z
N MET A 1 11.33 -29.39 30.42
CA MET A 1 11.49 -28.96 29.01
C MET A 1 10.08 -28.74 28.47
N LEU A 2 9.64 -27.49 28.36
CA LEU A 2 8.28 -27.14 27.90
C LEU A 2 8.32 -26.94 26.38
N ILE A 3 7.68 -27.84 25.63
CA ILE A 3 7.41 -27.64 24.21
C ILE A 3 6.22 -26.68 24.13
N GLN A 4 6.47 -25.42 23.81
CA GLN A 4 5.41 -24.51 23.39
C GLN A 4 4.85 -25.05 22.07
N LYS A 5 3.62 -25.57 22.10
CA LYS A 5 2.86 -25.89 20.90
C LYS A 5 2.59 -24.57 20.18
N ASN A 6 3.21 -24.37 19.02
CA ASN A 6 2.78 -23.37 18.05
C ASN A 6 1.32 -23.63 17.71
N GLN A 7 0.42 -22.90 18.36
CA GLN A 7 -0.99 -22.91 18.04
C GLN A 7 -1.12 -22.13 16.73
N ARG A 8 -1.20 -22.85 15.60
CA ARG A 8 -1.63 -22.29 14.32
C ARG A 8 -3.02 -21.73 14.56
N ILE A 9 -3.17 -20.42 14.66
CA ILE A 9 -4.48 -19.78 14.74
C ILE A 9 -5.12 -20.04 13.39
N SER A 10 -6.01 -21.03 13.32
CA SER A 10 -6.83 -21.25 12.14
C SER A 10 -7.86 -20.15 12.14
N MET A 11 -7.64 -19.11 11.32
CA MET A 11 -8.67 -18.14 11.03
C MET A 11 -9.86 -18.85 10.39
N THR A 12 -11.06 -18.37 10.70
CA THR A 12 -12.27 -18.83 10.04
C THR A 12 -12.37 -18.19 8.65
N LEU A 13 -13.09 -18.83 7.73
CA LEU A 13 -13.39 -18.27 6.41
C LEU A 13 -14.03 -16.86 6.51
N ILE A 14 -14.84 -16.63 7.55
CA ILE A 14 -15.50 -15.33 7.78
C ILE A 14 -14.47 -14.25 8.13
N GLU A 15 -13.49 -14.58 8.98
CA GLU A 15 -12.41 -13.65 9.34
C GLU A 15 -11.50 -13.36 8.14
N GLU A 16 -11.21 -14.36 7.29
CA GLU A 16 -10.45 -14.16 6.05
C GLU A 16 -11.16 -13.21 5.09
N ILE A 17 -12.46 -13.41 4.87
CA ILE A 17 -13.27 -12.53 4.02
C ILE A 17 -13.31 -11.10 4.57
N ASP A 18 -13.43 -10.93 5.90
CA ASP A 18 -13.45 -9.60 6.53
C ASP A 18 -12.12 -8.87 6.35
N ILE A 19 -11.00 -9.57 6.51
CA ILE A 19 -9.66 -9.00 6.26
C ILE A 19 -9.51 -8.59 4.80
N ILE A 20 -9.90 -9.45 3.84
CA ILE A 20 -9.82 -9.13 2.41
C ILE A 20 -10.64 -7.88 2.10
N LYS A 21 -11.87 -7.78 2.61
CA LYS A 21 -12.74 -6.60 2.40
C LYS A 21 -12.06 -5.33 2.89
N LYS A 22 -11.56 -5.31 4.13
CA LYS A 22 -10.84 -4.15 4.68
C LYS A 22 -9.63 -3.75 3.84
N LYS A 23 -8.92 -4.72 3.28
CA LYS A 23 -7.76 -4.45 2.40
C LYS A 23 -8.19 -3.93 1.03
N ILE A 24 -9.31 -4.42 0.47
CA ILE A 24 -9.89 -3.87 -0.76
C ILE A 24 -10.36 -2.42 -0.52
N ASP A 25 -11.09 -2.16 0.55
CA ASP A 25 -11.57 -0.82 0.89
C ASP A 25 -10.39 0.16 1.03
N LEU A 26 -9.33 -0.26 1.73
CA LEU A 26 -8.12 0.56 1.86
C LEU A 26 -7.42 0.76 0.51
N ARG A 27 -7.35 -0.28 -0.35
CA ARG A 27 -6.75 -0.17 -1.68
C ARG A 27 -7.50 0.84 -2.55
N GLU A 28 -8.83 0.78 -2.54
CA GLU A 28 -9.70 1.69 -3.29
C GLU A 28 -9.51 3.13 -2.81
N TRP A 29 -9.53 3.35 -1.49
CA TRP A 29 -9.28 4.67 -0.92
C TRP A 29 -7.91 5.22 -1.30
N VAL A 30 -6.82 4.44 -1.19
CA VAL A 30 -5.48 4.89 -1.58
C VAL A 30 -5.42 5.25 -3.07
N LEU A 31 -6.06 4.47 -3.94
CA LEU A 31 -6.11 4.77 -5.37
C LEU A 31 -6.83 6.09 -5.66
N GLU A 32 -7.94 6.35 -4.97
CA GLU A 32 -8.66 7.62 -5.08
C GLU A 32 -7.79 8.81 -4.68
N GLU A 33 -7.08 8.73 -3.54
CA GLU A 33 -6.17 9.79 -3.10
C GLU A 33 -5.01 10.00 -4.10
N LEU A 34 -4.41 8.92 -4.61
CA LEU A 34 -3.35 9.01 -5.62
C LEU A 34 -3.81 9.74 -6.88
N THR A 35 -5.07 9.54 -7.30
CA THR A 35 -5.60 10.22 -8.50
C THR A 35 -5.65 11.75 -8.36
N ILE A 36 -5.75 12.26 -7.13
CA ILE A 36 -5.71 13.71 -6.84
C ILE A 36 -4.33 14.27 -7.21
N PHE A 37 -3.27 13.61 -6.77
CA PHE A 37 -1.90 14.00 -7.08
C PHE A 37 -1.59 13.84 -8.58
N GLU A 38 -1.99 12.71 -9.17
CA GLU A 38 -1.78 12.47 -10.60
C GLU A 38 -2.45 13.54 -11.47
N SER A 39 -3.67 13.93 -11.11
CA SER A 39 -4.40 15.00 -11.78
C SER A 39 -3.77 16.38 -11.55
N LYS A 40 -3.30 16.65 -10.34
CA LYS A 40 -2.68 17.94 -9.96
C LYS A 40 -1.36 18.16 -10.68
N TYR A 41 -0.54 17.12 -10.79
CA TYR A 41 0.83 17.20 -11.31
C TYR A 41 0.96 16.74 -12.76
N GLY A 42 -0.09 16.16 -13.35
CA GLY A 42 -0.08 15.70 -14.73
C GLY A 42 0.89 14.55 -14.99
N MET A 43 1.09 13.70 -13.97
CA MET A 43 2.08 12.62 -13.94
C MET A 43 1.51 11.44 -13.19
N THR A 44 1.74 10.22 -13.65
CA THR A 44 1.30 9.02 -12.91
C THR A 44 2.13 8.83 -11.64
N THR A 45 1.55 8.19 -10.62
CA THR A 45 2.26 7.86 -9.36
C THR A 45 3.51 7.03 -9.62
N LYS A 46 3.47 6.15 -10.63
CA LYS A 46 4.63 5.35 -11.04
C LYS A 46 5.77 6.23 -11.55
N GLU A 47 5.46 7.15 -12.48
CA GLU A 47 6.45 8.09 -13.02
C GLU A 47 6.99 9.01 -11.93
N PHE A 48 6.14 9.46 -11.01
CA PHE A 48 6.55 10.25 -9.85
C PHE A 48 7.56 9.48 -9.00
N LYS A 49 7.25 8.26 -8.56
CA LYS A 49 8.16 7.45 -7.74
C LYS A 49 9.47 7.15 -8.45
N GLU A 50 9.44 6.83 -9.75
CA GLU A 50 10.66 6.58 -10.52
C GLU A 50 11.59 7.81 -10.51
N LYS A 51 11.03 9.00 -10.79
CA LYS A 51 11.80 10.25 -10.85
C LYS A 51 12.19 10.80 -9.48
N TRP A 52 11.34 10.60 -8.47
CA TRP A 52 11.59 11.03 -7.10
C TRP A 52 12.76 10.25 -6.50
N VAL A 53 12.73 8.92 -6.60
CA VAL A 53 13.79 8.05 -6.08
C VAL A 53 15.11 8.21 -6.86
N SER A 54 15.05 8.54 -8.16
CA SER A 54 16.25 8.81 -8.96
C SER A 54 16.80 10.24 -8.79
N ASN A 55 16.18 11.10 -7.96
CA ASN A 55 16.48 12.52 -7.81
C ASN A 55 16.38 13.34 -9.12
N GLU A 56 15.59 12.88 -10.09
CA GLU A 56 15.23 13.68 -11.28
C GLU A 56 14.22 14.78 -10.94
N ILE A 57 13.36 14.53 -9.95
CA ILE A 57 12.59 15.57 -9.27
C ILE A 57 13.40 15.99 -8.05
N PRO A 58 13.94 17.22 -8.01
CA PRO A 58 14.69 17.69 -6.85
C PRO A 58 13.73 17.90 -5.66
N GLU A 59 14.26 17.74 -4.45
CA GLU A 59 13.53 18.09 -3.23
C GLU A 59 13.11 19.58 -3.27
N PRO A 60 11.81 19.89 -3.13
CA PRO A 60 11.34 21.26 -3.11
C PRO A 60 11.86 22.06 -1.92
N GLU A 61 12.30 23.31 -2.15
CA GLU A 61 12.58 24.26 -1.06
C GLU A 61 11.29 24.76 -0.37
N ASP A 62 10.18 24.77 -1.12
CA ASP A 62 8.86 25.11 -0.58
C ASP A 62 8.35 23.96 0.30
N HIS A 63 8.18 24.24 1.59
CA HIS A 63 7.76 23.24 2.57
C HIS A 63 6.42 22.58 2.25
N LYS A 64 5.49 23.33 1.65
CA LYS A 64 4.17 22.80 1.32
C LYS A 64 4.26 21.83 0.15
N LEU A 65 5.05 22.18 -0.88
CA LEU A 65 5.29 21.28 -2.01
C LEU A 65 6.02 20.00 -1.57
N LEU A 66 6.98 20.13 -0.64
CA LEU A 66 7.67 18.97 -0.06
C LEU A 66 6.68 18.07 0.70
N GLU A 67 5.82 18.64 1.55
CA GLU A 67 4.79 17.88 2.28
C GLU A 67 3.90 17.07 1.32
N GLU A 68 3.46 17.69 0.22
CA GLU A 68 2.64 17.01 -0.78
C GLU A 68 3.39 15.88 -1.50
N PHE A 69 4.69 16.03 -1.79
CA PHE A 69 5.49 14.97 -2.41
C PHE A 69 5.72 13.80 -1.46
N LEU A 70 5.97 14.08 -0.17
CA LEU A 70 6.11 13.06 0.86
C LEU A 70 4.79 12.31 1.09
N GLU A 71 3.66 13.02 1.07
CA GLU A 71 2.33 12.40 1.14
C GLU A 71 2.07 11.49 -0.06
N TRP A 72 2.37 11.95 -1.27
CA TRP A 72 2.22 11.15 -2.48
C TRP A 72 3.10 9.89 -2.44
N GLU A 73 4.35 10.02 -2.00
CA GLU A 73 5.25 8.89 -1.77
C GLU A 73 4.69 7.89 -0.76
N GLY A 74 4.20 8.39 0.39
CA GLY A 74 3.62 7.55 1.44
C GLY A 74 2.36 6.81 1.01
N LEU A 75 1.50 7.43 0.20
CA LEU A 75 0.33 6.78 -0.40
C LEU A 75 0.75 5.69 -1.40
N SER A 76 1.76 5.95 -2.23
CA SER A 76 2.27 4.93 -3.16
C SER A 76 2.84 3.72 -2.43
N GLU A 77 3.54 3.92 -1.32
CA GLU A 77 4.06 2.82 -0.49
C GLU A 77 2.93 2.06 0.21
N SER A 78 1.92 2.78 0.68
CA SER A 78 0.72 2.20 1.29
C SER A 78 -0.02 1.30 0.31
N LEU A 79 -0.18 1.73 -0.95
CA LEU A 79 -0.77 0.91 -2.01
C LEU A 79 0.02 -0.38 -2.21
N GLN A 80 1.34 -0.27 -2.34
CA GLN A 80 2.20 -1.43 -2.55
C GLN A 80 2.14 -2.43 -1.39
N ASN A 81 2.09 -1.92 -0.16
CA ASN A 81 1.94 -2.76 1.03
C ASN A 81 0.61 -3.52 1.05
N VAL A 82 -0.50 -2.83 0.77
CA VAL A 82 -1.83 -3.45 0.70
C VAL A 82 -1.91 -4.52 -0.39
N GLU A 83 -1.33 -4.25 -1.57
CA GLU A 83 -1.29 -5.22 -2.66
C GLU A 83 -0.43 -6.45 -2.33
N ASN A 84 0.68 -6.27 -1.61
CA ASN A 84 1.51 -7.38 -1.15
C ASN A 84 0.77 -8.23 -0.10
N GLU A 85 0.10 -7.61 0.86
CA GLU A 85 -0.70 -8.34 1.85
C GLU A 85 -1.85 -9.14 1.21
N LEU A 86 -2.53 -8.56 0.20
CA LEU A 86 -3.56 -9.25 -0.58
C LEU A 86 -2.99 -10.46 -1.34
N LYS A 87 -1.80 -10.34 -1.94
CA LYS A 87 -1.10 -11.48 -2.59
C LYS A 87 -0.75 -12.58 -1.59
N GLU A 88 -0.31 -12.22 -0.38
CA GLU A 88 -0.02 -13.20 0.66
C GLU A 88 -1.29 -13.91 1.14
N ILE A 89 -2.43 -13.21 1.21
CA ILE A 89 -3.73 -13.84 1.48
C ILE A 89 -4.11 -14.81 0.36
N GLU A 90 -4.03 -14.37 -0.90
CA GLU A 90 -4.32 -15.19 -2.07
C GLU A 90 -3.49 -16.49 -2.08
N LYS A 91 -2.19 -16.38 -1.82
CA LYS A 91 -1.28 -17.52 -1.75
C LYS A 91 -1.69 -18.53 -0.68
N ARG A 92 -2.00 -18.05 0.54
CA ARG A 92 -2.45 -18.94 1.63
C ARG A 92 -3.75 -19.66 1.29
N ILE A 93 -4.70 -18.99 0.64
CA ILE A 93 -5.97 -19.60 0.21
C ILE A 93 -5.73 -20.68 -0.85
N LYS A 94 -4.82 -20.46 -1.81
CA LYS A 94 -4.47 -21.44 -2.84
C LYS A 94 -3.73 -22.67 -2.29
N GLU A 95 -3.00 -22.51 -1.19
CA GLU A 95 -2.22 -23.57 -0.54
C GLU A 95 -3.00 -24.33 0.54
N SER A 96 -4.24 -23.91 0.85
CA SER A 96 -5.14 -24.55 1.83
C SER A 96 -5.99 -25.65 1.20
#